data_AF-A0A7V2AUZ1-F1
#
_entry.id   AF-A0A7V2AUZ1-F1
#
_cell.length_a   1.000
_cell.length_b   1.000
_cell.length_c   1.000
_cell.angle_alpha   90.00
_cell.angle_beta   90.00
_cell.angle_gamma   90.00
#
_symmetry.space_group_name_H-M   'P 1'
#
loop_
_entity.id
_entity.type
_entity.pdbx_description
1 polymer ?
#
loop_
_entity_poly.entity_id
_entity_poly.type
_entity_poly.pdbx_seq_one_letter_code
_entity_poly.pdbx_strand_id
1 'polypeptide(L)' 'MPGDDVELSIELITPIAMEKELRFAIREGGRTVGAGVVTEILE' A
#
# COMPACT_ATOMS: atom_id res chain seq x y z
N MET A 1 15.04 4.43 2.12
CA MET A 1 15.20 5.84 2.53
C MET A 1 13.99 6.62 2.03
N PRO A 2 13.57 7.76 2.64
CA PRO A 2 12.49 8.57 2.06
C PRO A 2 12.82 8.95 0.62
N GLY A 3 11.89 8.67 -0.30
CA GLY A 3 12.08 8.88 -1.74
C GLY A 3 12.50 7.63 -2.53
N ASP A 4 12.84 6.53 -1.86
CA ASP A 4 13.12 5.25 -2.53
C ASP A 4 11.82 4.52 -2.87
N ASP A 5 11.80 3.86 -4.03
CA ASP A 5 10.80 2.86 -4.36
C ASP A 5 11.16 1.53 -3.68
N VAL A 6 10.19 0.90 -3.03
CA VAL A 6 10.36 -0.36 -2.30
C VAL A 6 9.17 -1.28 -2.53
N GLU A 7 9.41 -2.59 -2.54
CA GLU A 7 8.36 -3.61 -2.51
C GLU A 7 8.03 -3.97 -1.06
N LEU A 8 6.74 -4.12 -0.77
CA LEU A 8 6.22 -4.35 0.58
C LEU A 8 5.16 -5.46 0.55
N SER A 9 5.25 -6.42 1.46
CA SER A 9 4.14 -7.30 1.81
C SER A 9 3.33 -6.65 2.94
N ILE A 10 2.02 -6.49 2.73
CA ILE A 10 1.13 -5.77 3.65
C ILE A 10 -0.03 -6.69 4.05
N GLU A 11 -0.26 -6.83 5.35
CA GLU A 11 -1.43 -7.52 5.90
C GLU A 11 -2.45 -6.47 6.38
N LEU A 12 -3.71 -6.60 5.94
CA LEU A 12 -4.79 -5.70 6.35
C LEU A 12 -5.52 -6.27 7.57
N ILE A 13 -5.81 -5.41 8.54
CA ILE A 13 -6.60 -5.77 9.73
C ILE A 13 -8.05 -6.17 9.42
N THR A 14 -8.55 -5.74 8.25
CA THR A 14 -9.91 -6.03 7.77
C THR A 14 -9.88 -6.28 6.27
N PRO A 15 -10.70 -7.19 5.74
CA PRO A 15 -10.80 -7.41 4.31
C PRO A 15 -11.29 -6.16 3.58
N ILE A 16 -10.64 -5.85 2.46
CA ILE A 16 -11.02 -4.75 1.56
C ILE A 16 -11.05 -5.32 0.14
N ALA A 17 -12.09 -4.94 -0.62
CA ALA A 17 -12.14 -5.27 -2.04
C ALA A 17 -10.99 -4.56 -2.76
N MET A 18 -10.14 -5.33 -3.45
CA MET A 18 -8.98 -4.81 -4.17
C MET A 18 -8.70 -5.63 -5.43
N GLU A 19 -7.98 -5.01 -6.36
CA GLU A 19 -7.51 -5.61 -7.60
C GLU A 19 -6.06 -5.21 -7.86
N LYS A 20 -5.36 -5.96 -8.72
CA LYS A 20 -4.02 -5.57 -9.17
C LYS A 20 -4.08 -4.21 -9.87
N GLU A 21 -2.98 -3.47 -9.82
CA GLU A 21 -2.85 -2.09 -10.35
C GLU A 21 -3.68 -1.02 -9.62
N LEU A 22 -4.46 -1.39 -8.59
CA LEU A 22 -5.13 -0.43 -7.72
C LEU A 22 -4.10 0.45 -7.02
N ARG A 23 -4.26 1.78 -7.13
CA ARG A 23 -3.39 2.76 -6.48
C ARG A 23 -3.93 3.13 -5.10
N PHE A 24 -3.03 3.35 -4.15
CA PHE A 24 -3.37 3.73 -2.78
C PHE A 24 -2.35 4.73 -2.20
N ALA A 25 -2.73 5.35 -1.08
CA ALA A 25 -1.86 6.22 -0.30
C ALA A 25 -1.67 5.66 1.10
N ILE A 26 -0.45 5.73 1.63
CA ILE A 26 -0.13 5.36 3.01
C ILE A 26 -0.14 6.63 3.85
N ARG A 27 -0.86 6.61 4.97
CA ARG A 27 -1.02 7.77 5.86
C ARG A 27 -0.70 7.41 7.30
N GLU A 28 0.04 8.30 7.96
CA GLU A 28 0.39 8.19 9.38
C GLU A 28 0.26 9.58 10.03
N GLY A 29 -0.34 9.65 11.22
CA GLY A 29 -0.49 10.93 11.95
C GLY A 29 -1.23 12.02 11.15
N GLY A 30 -2.12 11.63 10.24
CA GLY A 30 -2.86 12.55 9.36
C GLY A 30 -2.10 13.05 8.12
N ARG A 31 -0.84 12.65 7.92
CA ARG A 31 -0.02 13.02 6.75
C ARG A 31 0.15 11.86 5.78
N THR A 32 0.28 12.15 4.49
CA THR A 32 0.68 11.14 3.50
C THR A 32 2.17 10.89 3.61
N VAL A 33 2.56 9.63 3.80
CA VAL A 33 3.97 9.20 3.94
C VAL A 33 4.43 8.33 2.78
N GLY A 34 3.51 7.84 1.95
CA GLY A 34 3.83 7.08 0.75
C GLY A 34 2.65 6.96 -0.20
N ALA A 35 2.94 6.54 -1.42
CA ALA A 35 1.95 6.15 -2.42
C ALA A 35 2.37 4.80 -3.01
N GLY A 36 1.41 3.97 -3.37
CA GLY A 36 1.67 2.62 -3.83
C GLY A 36 0.67 2.15 -4.87
N VAL A 37 1.00 1.01 -5.47
CA VAL A 37 0.15 0.27 -6.40
C VAL A 37 0.18 -1.20 -6.00
N VAL A 38 -0.96 -1.87 -6.02
CA VAL A 38 -1.06 -3.30 -5.71
C VAL A 38 -0.44 -4.10 -6.86
N THR A 39 0.66 -4.80 -6.59
CA THR A 39 1.36 -5.66 -7.57
C THR A 39 0.81 -7.09 -7.55
N GLU A 40 0.51 -7.61 -6.37
CA GLU A 40 0.01 -8.97 -6.15
C GLU A 40 -0.91 -9.02 -4.92
N ILE A 41 -1.90 -9.93 -4.95
CA ILE A 41 -2.79 -10.22 -3.82
C ILE A 41 -2.38 -11.59 -3.27
N LEU A 42 -1.99 -11.62 -2.00
CA LEU A 42 -1.56 -12.82 -1.28
C LEU A 42 -2.71 -13.23 -0.33
N GLU A 43 -3.12 -14.49 -0.38
CA GLU A 43 -4.16 -15.08 0.50
C GLU A 43 -3.54 -15.88 1.66
#